data_AF-F4QI52-F1
#
_entry.id   AF-F4QI52-F1
#
_cell.length_a   1.000
_cell.length_b   1.000
_cell.length_c   1.000
_cell.angle_alpha   90.00
_cell.angle_beta   90.00
_cell.angle_gamma   90.00
#
_symmetry.space_group_name_H-M   'P 1'
#
loop_
_entity.id
_entity.type
_entity.pdbx_description
1 polymer ?
#
loop_
_entity_poly.entity_id
_entity_poly.type
_entity_poly.pdbx_seq_one_letter_code
_entity_poly.pdbx_strand_id
1 'polypeptide(L)'
;MSEAPTPAKPALFSVVALMVIVGLVLAIAIAKKTGLIEAGAAAQYAGSLFSLLMIGAGNVLPKRAIAPQTASRFAGWILVLGGLASLGMWLLAPEDMRIALASATALSAFAVAILAAAMHVKAGSPAGGRAHTAILQILNGLMWAFAMFLADFAIGGQSVLWLTAGFTVSMSLLEICLRGSAKKSA
;
A
#
# COMPACT_ATOMS: atom_id res chain seq x y z
N MET A 1 -15.33 -25.83 31.19
CA MET A 1 -15.26 -26.19 29.76
C MET A 1 -14.33 -25.20 29.08
N SER A 2 -13.14 -25.66 28.68
CA SER A 2 -12.14 -24.82 28.01
C SER A 2 -12.46 -24.79 26.53
N GLU A 3 -12.88 -23.64 25.99
CA GLU A 3 -13.00 -23.47 24.54
C GLU A 3 -11.62 -23.63 23.88
N ALA A 4 -11.53 -24.52 22.90
CA ALA A 4 -10.34 -24.69 22.09
C ALA A 4 -10.17 -23.48 21.16
N PRO A 5 -8.95 -22.93 20.99
CA PRO A 5 -8.72 -21.78 20.13
C PRO A 5 -9.00 -22.14 18.68
N THR A 6 -9.99 -21.49 18.08
CA THR A 6 -10.36 -21.63 16.66
C THR A 6 -9.16 -21.29 15.77
N PRO A 7 -8.80 -22.12 14.78
CA PRO A 7 -7.58 -21.91 14.00
C PRO A 7 -7.66 -20.66 13.12
N ALA A 8 -6.51 -19.99 13.00
CA ALA A 8 -6.23 -18.72 12.31
C ALA A 8 -6.45 -18.74 10.76
N LYS A 9 -7.65 -19.09 10.30
CA LYS A 9 -8.05 -19.08 8.88
C LYS A 9 -7.80 -17.76 8.12
N PRO A 10 -7.96 -16.55 8.70
CA PRO A 10 -7.75 -15.32 7.92
C PRO A 10 -6.27 -15.02 7.60
N ALA A 11 -5.31 -15.56 8.37
CA ALA A 11 -3.89 -15.33 8.13
C ALA A 11 -3.39 -16.10 6.90
N LEU A 12 -3.82 -17.36 6.74
CA LEU A 12 -3.42 -18.20 5.62
C LEU A 12 -3.87 -17.61 4.28
N PHE A 13 -5.10 -17.12 4.19
CA PHE A 13 -5.63 -16.51 2.96
C PHE A 13 -4.84 -15.27 2.54
N SER A 14 -4.51 -14.38 3.49
CA SER A 14 -3.68 -13.19 3.20
C SER A 14 -2.28 -13.56 2.73
N VAL A 15 -1.67 -14.60 3.31
CA VAL A 15 -0.34 -15.08 2.93
C VAL A 15 -0.36 -15.71 1.53
N VAL A 16 -1.37 -16.54 1.23
CA VAL A 16 -1.54 -17.14 -0.11
C VAL A 16 -1.77 -16.06 -1.15
N ALA A 17 -2.65 -15.09 -0.89
CA ALA A 17 -2.88 -13.97 -1.81
C ALA A 17 -1.61 -13.17 -2.08
N LEU A 18 -0.80 -12.91 -1.03
CA LEU A 18 0.49 -12.23 -1.19
C LEU A 18 1.45 -13.05 -2.06
N MET A 19 1.57 -14.37 -1.82
CA MET A 19 2.42 -15.25 -2.63
C MET A 19 2.00 -15.27 -4.10
N VAL A 20 0.69 -15.33 -4.37
CA VAL A 20 0.16 -15.29 -5.75
C VAL A 20 0.53 -13.97 -6.42
N ILE A 21 0.38 -12.84 -5.73
CA ILE A 21 0.69 -11.53 -6.29
C ILE A 21 2.19 -11.37 -6.57
N VAL A 22 3.05 -11.82 -5.65
CA VAL A 22 4.49 -11.85 -5.86
C VAL A 22 4.84 -12.73 -7.06
N GLY A 23 4.22 -13.91 -7.18
CA GLY A 23 4.38 -14.80 -8.32
C GLY A 23 3.97 -14.15 -9.65
N LEU A 24 2.86 -13.42 -9.68
CA LEU A 24 2.39 -12.69 -10.86
C LEU A 24 3.36 -11.56 -11.26
N VAL A 25 3.85 -10.79 -10.29
CA VAL A 25 4.84 -9.72 -10.56
C VAL A 25 6.14 -10.29 -11.12
N LEU A 26 6.62 -11.41 -10.57
CA LEU A 26 7.79 -12.14 -11.09
C LEU A 26 7.55 -12.66 -12.50
N ALA A 27 6.40 -13.25 -12.77
CA ALA A 27 6.03 -13.75 -14.10
C ALA A 27 6.02 -12.61 -15.13
N ILE A 28 5.47 -11.44 -14.79
CA ILE A 28 5.48 -10.24 -15.65
C ILE A 28 6.93 -9.77 -15.89
N ALA A 29 7.76 -9.74 -14.86
CA ALA A 29 9.16 -9.33 -14.99
C ALA A 29 9.98 -10.27 -15.89
N ILE A 30 9.75 -11.58 -15.77
CA ILE A 30 10.36 -12.60 -16.64
C ILE A 30 9.86 -12.42 -18.07
N ALA A 31 8.55 -12.33 -18.26
CA ALA A 31 7.94 -12.15 -19.59
C ALA A 31 8.50 -10.92 -20.31
N LYS A 32 8.65 -9.79 -19.59
CA LYS A 32 9.31 -8.57 -20.09
C LYS A 32 10.74 -8.85 -20.53
N LYS A 33 11.54 -9.53 -19.70
CA LYS A 33 12.94 -9.85 -20.02
C LYS A 33 13.09 -10.80 -21.21
N THR A 34 12.15 -11.73 -21.38
CA THR A 34 12.13 -12.66 -22.51
C THR A 34 11.59 -12.04 -23.80
N GLY A 35 11.11 -10.80 -23.77
CA GLY A 35 10.48 -10.15 -24.92
C GLY A 35 9.10 -10.70 -25.28
N LEU A 36 8.47 -11.47 -24.39
CA LEU A 36 7.12 -12.00 -24.58
C LEU A 36 6.04 -10.92 -24.48
N ILE A 37 6.33 -9.84 -23.75
CA ILE A 37 5.44 -8.70 -23.58
C ILE A 37 6.23 -7.41 -23.73
N GLU A 38 5.61 -6.41 -24.35
CA GLU A 38 6.17 -5.06 -24.48
C GLU A 38 6.26 -4.36 -23.11
N ALA A 39 7.20 -3.42 -22.98
CA ALA A 39 7.44 -2.72 -21.72
C ALA A 39 6.22 -1.94 -21.21
N GLY A 40 5.43 -1.34 -22.11
CA GLY A 40 4.19 -0.64 -21.79
C GLY A 40 3.12 -1.58 -21.22
N ALA A 41 2.94 -2.74 -21.85
CA ALA A 41 2.02 -3.77 -21.38
C ALA A 41 2.44 -4.34 -20.01
N ALA A 42 3.75 -4.61 -19.82
CA ALA A 42 4.28 -5.08 -18.53
C ALA A 42 3.99 -4.08 -17.40
N ALA A 43 4.20 -2.79 -17.66
CA ALA A 43 3.92 -1.72 -16.70
C ALA A 43 2.43 -1.62 -16.39
N GLN A 44 1.57 -1.76 -17.40
CA GLN A 44 0.13 -1.77 -17.24
C GLN A 44 -0.36 -2.92 -16.36
N TYR A 45 0.14 -4.15 -16.58
CA TYR A 45 -0.27 -5.30 -15.78
C TYR A 45 0.20 -5.19 -14.33
N ALA A 46 1.46 -4.81 -14.11
CA ALA A 46 1.99 -4.65 -12.77
C ALA A 46 1.30 -3.49 -12.03
N GLY A 47 1.09 -2.35 -12.70
CA GLY A 47 0.35 -1.22 -12.15
C GLY A 47 -1.09 -1.58 -11.77
N SER A 48 -1.80 -2.33 -12.62
CA SER A 48 -3.14 -2.82 -12.33
C SER A 48 -3.19 -3.76 -11.11
N LEU A 49 -2.20 -4.64 -10.98
CA LEU A 49 -2.06 -5.52 -9.80
C LEU A 49 -1.84 -4.72 -8.51
N PHE A 50 -1.04 -3.65 -8.58
CA PHE A 50 -0.86 -2.74 -7.44
C PHE A 50 -2.15 -1.98 -7.09
N SER A 51 -2.93 -1.54 -8.08
CA SER A 51 -4.23 -0.91 -7.82
C SER A 51 -5.22 -1.88 -7.16
N LEU A 52 -5.20 -3.16 -7.55
CA LEU A 52 -5.99 -4.21 -6.88
C LEU A 52 -5.52 -4.47 -5.44
N LEU A 53 -4.21 -4.49 -5.20
CA LEU A 53 -3.63 -4.57 -3.86
C LEU A 53 -4.10 -3.41 -2.98
N MET A 54 -4.13 -2.20 -3.53
CA MET A 54 -4.58 -1.00 -2.84
C MET A 54 -6.07 -1.09 -2.45
N ILE A 55 -6.93 -1.60 -3.34
CA ILE A 55 -8.34 -1.88 -3.06
C ILE A 55 -8.47 -2.94 -1.96
N GLY A 56 -7.72 -4.04 -2.06
CA GLY A 56 -7.70 -5.09 -1.06
C GLY A 56 -7.26 -4.61 0.31
N ALA A 57 -6.18 -3.83 0.37
CA ALA A 57 -5.68 -3.20 1.58
C ALA A 57 -6.73 -2.27 2.21
N GLY A 58 -7.34 -1.40 1.40
CA GLY A 58 -8.41 -0.49 1.85
C GLY A 58 -9.60 -1.20 2.47
N ASN A 59 -9.96 -2.39 1.97
CA ASN A 59 -11.05 -3.21 2.51
C ASN A 59 -10.67 -3.96 3.80
N VAL A 60 -9.39 -4.25 4.02
CA VAL A 60 -8.91 -5.00 5.20
C VAL A 60 -8.61 -4.07 6.37
N LEU A 61 -8.11 -2.86 6.11
CA LEU A 61 -7.76 -1.85 7.12
C LEU A 61 -8.86 -1.59 8.16
N PRO A 62 -10.12 -1.28 7.79
CA PRO A 62 -11.17 -1.00 8.76
C PRO A 62 -11.63 -2.23 9.56
N LYS A 63 -11.35 -3.45 9.09
CA LYS A 63 -11.75 -4.69 9.77
C LYS A 63 -10.81 -5.07 10.92
N ARG A 64 -9.60 -4.50 10.96
CA ARG A 64 -8.57 -4.81 11.98
C ARG A 64 -8.46 -3.75 13.09
N ALA A 65 -9.15 -2.61 12.97
CA ALA A 65 -9.13 -1.56 14.00
C ALA A 65 -10.18 -1.82 15.09
N ILE A 66 -9.75 -1.94 16.35
CA ILE A 66 -10.63 -2.31 17.48
C ILE A 66 -11.53 -1.14 17.94
N ALA A 67 -11.12 0.12 17.80
CA ALA A 67 -11.91 1.38 17.85
C ALA A 67 -10.91 2.56 17.83
N PRO A 68 -11.26 3.79 17.40
CA PRO A 68 -12.49 4.26 16.76
C PRO A 68 -12.46 3.99 15.25
N GLN A 69 -13.61 3.55 14.70
CA GLN A 69 -13.68 2.99 13.34
C GLN A 69 -13.75 4.04 12.23
N THR A 70 -14.03 5.31 12.51
CA THR A 70 -14.26 6.34 11.48
C THR A 70 -13.00 6.65 10.68
N ALA A 71 -11.85 6.78 11.35
CA ALA A 71 -10.57 7.10 10.74
C ALA A 71 -10.04 6.00 9.81
N SER A 72 -10.03 4.77 10.32
CA SER A 72 -9.56 3.58 9.61
C SER A 72 -10.49 3.21 8.46
N ARG A 73 -11.81 3.43 8.63
CA ARG A 73 -12.79 3.33 7.54
C ARG A 73 -12.56 4.40 6.48
N PHE A 74 -12.34 5.65 6.87
CA PHE A 74 -12.11 6.73 5.91
C PHE A 74 -10.83 6.50 5.10
N ALA A 75 -9.72 6.16 5.76
CA ALA A 75 -8.48 5.78 5.08
C ALA A 75 -8.67 4.55 4.18
N GLY A 76 -9.43 3.55 4.65
CA GLY A 76 -9.80 2.38 3.85
C GLY A 76 -10.58 2.75 2.58
N TRP A 77 -11.59 3.61 2.70
CA TRP A 77 -12.38 4.12 1.57
C TRP A 77 -11.54 4.92 0.59
N ILE A 78 -10.64 5.77 1.06
CA ILE A 78 -9.71 6.52 0.19
C ILE A 78 -8.86 5.57 -0.63
N LEU A 79 -8.35 4.49 -0.03
CA LEU A 79 -7.56 3.49 -0.76
C LEU A 79 -8.40 2.68 -1.75
N VAL A 80 -9.63 2.32 -1.39
CA VAL A 80 -10.53 1.62 -2.32
C VAL A 80 -10.86 2.52 -3.52
N LEU A 81 -11.27 3.76 -3.27
CA LEU A 81 -11.62 4.70 -4.33
C LEU A 81 -10.40 5.10 -5.18
N GLY A 82 -9.26 5.36 -4.54
CA GLY A 82 -8.02 5.67 -5.22
C GLY A 82 -7.47 4.49 -6.02
N GLY A 83 -7.60 3.27 -5.48
CA GLY A 83 -7.21 2.05 -6.17
C GLY A 83 -8.12 1.77 -7.37
N LEU A 84 -9.44 1.97 -7.24
CA LEU A 84 -10.37 1.87 -8.38
C LEU A 84 -10.09 2.92 -9.45
N ALA A 85 -9.85 4.17 -9.05
CA ALA A 85 -9.52 5.24 -9.98
C ALA A 85 -8.19 4.94 -10.70
N SER A 86 -7.15 4.55 -9.96
CA SER A 86 -5.85 4.15 -10.52
C SER A 86 -5.98 2.95 -11.46
N LEU A 87 -6.76 1.93 -11.10
CA LEU A 87 -7.04 0.77 -11.95
C LEU A 87 -7.77 1.20 -13.24
N GLY A 88 -8.77 2.07 -13.12
CA GLY A 88 -9.47 2.65 -14.26
C GLY A 88 -8.50 3.37 -15.20
N MET A 89 -7.56 4.15 -14.65
CA MET A 89 -6.52 4.81 -15.45
C MET A 89 -5.61 3.79 -16.14
N TRP A 90 -5.18 2.73 -15.44
CA TRP A 90 -4.37 1.67 -16.07
C TRP A 90 -5.09 0.94 -17.20
N LEU A 91 -6.41 0.77 -17.12
CA LEU A 91 -7.18 0.02 -18.11
C LEU A 91 -7.71 0.89 -19.26
N LEU A 92 -8.01 2.17 -19.01
CA LEU A 92 -8.76 3.02 -19.93
C LEU A 92 -7.98 4.25 -20.43
N ALA A 93 -6.90 4.65 -19.76
CA ALA A 93 -6.17 5.85 -20.17
C ALA A 93 -5.34 5.61 -21.45
N PRO A 94 -5.17 6.66 -22.29
CA PRO A 94 -4.24 6.64 -23.42
C PRO A 94 -2.84 6.27 -22.97
N GLU A 95 -2.13 5.49 -23.79
CA GLU A 95 -0.84 4.89 -23.44
C GLU A 95 0.20 5.92 -22.98
N ASP A 96 0.26 7.07 -23.67
CA ASP A 96 1.20 8.16 -23.39
C ASP A 96 1.02 8.78 -22.00
N MET A 97 -0.20 8.77 -21.47
CA MET A 97 -0.54 9.41 -20.19
C MET A 97 -0.82 8.41 -19.07
N ARG A 98 -1.06 7.14 -19.43
CA ARG A 98 -1.53 6.08 -18.53
C ARG A 98 -0.70 6.00 -17.25
N ILE A 99 0.61 6.00 -17.41
CA ILE A 99 1.55 5.76 -16.32
C ILE A 99 1.60 6.97 -15.39
N ALA A 100 1.72 8.17 -15.95
CA ALA A 100 1.74 9.40 -15.16
C ALA A 100 0.43 9.59 -14.39
N LEU A 101 -0.72 9.43 -15.07
CA LEU A 101 -2.03 9.64 -14.44
C LEU A 101 -2.32 8.58 -13.38
N ALA A 102 -2.20 7.29 -13.73
CA ALA A 102 -2.52 6.20 -12.81
C ALA A 102 -1.63 6.24 -11.56
N SER A 103 -0.38 6.67 -11.72
CA SER A 103 0.57 6.75 -10.63
C SER A 103 0.36 7.98 -9.75
N ALA A 104 0.08 9.14 -10.34
CA ALA A 104 -0.30 10.32 -9.59
C ALA A 104 -1.58 10.08 -8.78
N THR A 105 -2.57 9.38 -9.36
CA THR A 105 -3.80 8.99 -8.66
C THR A 105 -3.52 8.04 -7.49
N ALA A 106 -2.71 6.99 -7.69
CA ALA A 106 -2.36 6.06 -6.61
C ALA A 106 -1.59 6.75 -5.48
N LEU A 107 -0.55 7.52 -5.81
CA LEU A 107 0.30 8.21 -4.83
C LEU A 107 -0.48 9.25 -4.03
N SER A 108 -1.33 10.04 -4.69
CA SER A 108 -2.18 11.02 -4.00
C SER A 108 -3.15 10.35 -3.04
N ALA A 109 -3.77 9.24 -3.44
CA ALA A 109 -4.66 8.49 -2.56
C ALA A 109 -3.92 7.87 -1.35
N PHE A 110 -2.70 7.36 -1.54
CA PHE A 110 -1.86 6.92 -0.41
C PHE A 110 -1.51 8.08 0.53
N ALA A 111 -1.10 9.23 -0.02
CA ALA A 111 -0.77 10.41 0.77
C ALA A 111 -1.96 10.89 1.62
N VAL A 112 -3.15 10.96 1.02
CA VAL A 112 -4.38 11.35 1.72
C VAL A 112 -4.77 10.29 2.78
N ALA A 113 -4.64 8.99 2.49
CA ALA A 113 -4.92 7.92 3.45
C ALA A 113 -3.96 7.96 4.66
N ILE A 114 -2.67 8.19 4.43
CA ILE A 114 -1.66 8.35 5.48
C ILE A 114 -1.95 9.59 6.31
N LEU A 115 -2.25 10.73 5.68
CA LEU A 115 -2.57 11.97 6.38
C LEU A 115 -3.83 11.82 7.23
N ALA A 116 -4.89 11.22 6.70
CA ALA A 116 -6.11 10.92 7.43
C ALA A 116 -5.84 10.03 8.65
N ALA A 117 -5.04 8.95 8.47
CA ALA A 117 -4.65 8.08 9.57
C ALA A 117 -3.80 8.81 10.62
N ALA A 118 -2.87 9.67 10.22
CA ALA A 118 -2.00 10.43 11.12
C ALA A 118 -2.76 11.51 11.94
N MET A 119 -3.67 12.25 11.31
CA MET A 119 -4.48 13.26 12.00
C MET A 119 -5.34 12.65 13.10
N HIS A 120 -5.86 11.44 12.88
CA HIS A 120 -6.66 10.74 13.87
C HIS A 120 -5.85 10.15 15.04
N VAL A 121 -4.58 9.77 14.82
CA VAL A 121 -3.67 9.39 15.92
C VAL A 121 -3.41 10.60 16.85
N LYS A 122 -3.30 11.81 16.29
CA LYS A 122 -3.09 13.05 17.07
C LYS A 122 -4.33 13.45 17.89
N ALA A 123 -5.53 13.05 17.47
CA ALA A 123 -6.79 13.36 18.16
C ALA A 123 -7.03 12.51 19.44
N GLY A 124 -6.08 11.65 19.83
CA GLY A 124 -6.01 11.12 21.20
C GLY A 124 -6.94 9.97 21.52
N SER A 125 -7.08 8.95 20.65
CA SER A 125 -7.74 7.70 21.05
C SER A 125 -6.74 6.72 21.72
N PRO A 126 -6.81 6.49 23.04
CA PRO A 126 -5.84 5.68 23.78
C PRO A 126 -5.97 4.16 23.53
N ALA A 127 -7.08 3.69 22.96
CA ALA A 127 -7.37 2.26 22.83
C ALA A 127 -6.76 1.56 21.60
N GLY A 128 -6.12 2.31 20.68
CA GLY A 128 -5.78 1.82 19.34
C GLY A 128 -4.33 1.97 18.89
N GLY A 129 -3.40 2.32 19.79
CA GLY A 129 -2.03 2.75 19.45
C GLY A 129 -1.27 1.79 18.54
N ARG A 130 -1.09 0.52 18.96
CA ARG A 130 -0.33 -0.48 18.17
C ARG A 130 -0.98 -0.83 16.84
N ALA A 131 -2.32 -0.88 16.78
CA ALA A 131 -3.03 -1.16 15.53
C ALA A 131 -2.89 0.00 14.53
N HIS A 132 -2.94 1.24 14.99
CA HIS A 132 -2.70 2.42 14.15
C HIS A 132 -1.25 2.50 13.65
N THR A 133 -0.28 2.16 14.51
CA THR A 133 1.15 2.08 14.14
C THR A 133 1.36 1.07 13.00
N ALA A 134 0.80 -0.13 13.12
CA ALA A 134 0.90 -1.17 12.09
C ALA A 134 0.23 -0.75 10.78
N ILE A 135 -0.94 -0.09 10.85
CA ILE A 135 -1.65 0.44 9.67
C ILE A 135 -0.79 1.48 8.94
N LEU A 136 -0.19 2.43 9.67
CA LEU A 136 0.66 3.45 9.08
C LEU A 136 1.92 2.85 8.44
N GLN A 137 2.53 1.83 9.07
CA GLN A 137 3.68 1.12 8.50
C GLN A 137 3.30 0.36 7.21
N ILE A 138 2.15 -0.33 7.21
CA ILE A 138 1.65 -1.04 6.03
C ILE A 138 1.37 -0.06 4.89
N LEU A 139 0.72 1.08 5.18
CA LEU A 139 0.43 2.11 4.19
C LEU A 139 1.70 2.75 3.64
N ASN A 140 2.66 3.06 4.51
CA ASN A 140 3.94 3.62 4.10
C ASN A 140 4.71 2.64 3.22
N GLY A 141 4.74 1.35 3.58
CA GLY A 141 5.36 0.30 2.78
C GLY A 141 4.72 0.14 1.40
N LEU A 142 3.39 0.11 1.32
CA LEU A 142 2.64 0.04 0.06
C LEU A 142 2.91 1.26 -0.83
N MET A 143 2.90 2.46 -0.25
CA MET A 143 3.22 3.70 -0.96
C MET A 143 4.64 3.65 -1.55
N TRP A 144 5.62 3.20 -0.76
CA TRP A 144 7.01 3.09 -1.21
C TRP A 144 7.22 2.01 -2.27
N ALA A 145 6.55 0.85 -2.15
CA ALA A 145 6.56 -0.18 -3.18
C ALA A 145 6.04 0.37 -4.52
N PHE A 146 4.97 1.18 -4.46
CA PHE A 146 4.42 1.85 -5.64
C PHE A 146 5.37 2.90 -6.22
N ALA A 147 6.02 3.70 -5.36
CA ALA A 147 7.00 4.70 -5.78
C ALA A 147 8.24 4.06 -6.43
N MET A 148 8.76 2.96 -5.89
CA MET A 148 9.87 2.20 -6.48
C MET A 148 9.52 1.62 -7.84
N PHE A 149 8.32 1.05 -7.96
CA PHE A 149 7.82 0.53 -9.23
C PHE A 149 7.73 1.64 -10.30
N LEU A 150 7.19 2.80 -9.92
CA LEU A 150 7.09 3.94 -10.82
C LEU A 150 8.46 4.45 -11.27
N ALA A 151 9.42 4.54 -10.36
CA ALA A 151 10.73 5.08 -10.67
C ALA A 151 11.57 4.13 -11.54
N ASP A 152 11.46 2.82 -11.33
CA ASP A 152 12.05 1.83 -12.24
C ASP A 152 11.53 2.03 -13.67
N PHE A 153 10.24 2.31 -13.81
CA PHE A 153 9.64 2.58 -15.11
C PHE A 153 10.06 3.92 -15.71
N ALA A 154 10.01 5.02 -14.93
CA ALA A 154 10.18 6.37 -15.44
C ALA A 154 11.65 6.80 -15.62
N ILE A 155 12.56 6.31 -14.76
CA ILE A 155 13.95 6.79 -14.66
C ILE A 155 14.94 5.64 -14.91
N GLY A 156 14.53 4.38 -14.70
CA GLY A 156 15.39 3.20 -14.84
C GLY A 156 16.05 2.75 -13.53
N GLY A 157 16.71 1.59 -13.57
CA GLY A 157 17.04 0.78 -12.38
C GLY A 157 17.92 1.42 -11.30
N GLN A 158 18.68 2.48 -11.57
CA GLN A 158 19.44 3.17 -10.51
C GLN A 158 18.54 3.94 -9.54
N SER A 159 17.36 4.39 -9.97
CA SER A 159 16.42 5.12 -9.12
C SER A 159 15.85 4.26 -7.99
N VAL A 160 15.75 2.94 -8.20
CA VAL A 160 15.27 1.98 -7.20
C VAL A 160 16.18 1.92 -5.99
N LEU A 161 17.51 2.00 -6.18
CA LEU A 161 18.47 1.99 -5.08
C LEU A 161 18.29 3.20 -4.16
N TRP A 162 18.16 4.40 -4.74
CA TRP A 162 17.93 5.63 -4.00
C TRP A 162 16.58 5.64 -3.28
N LEU A 163 15.55 5.06 -3.90
CA LEU A 163 14.25 4.92 -3.25
C LEU A 163 14.26 3.89 -2.12
N THR A 164 15.06 2.83 -2.22
CA THR A 164 15.22 1.86 -1.13
C THR A 164 15.88 2.51 0.10
N ALA A 165 16.87 3.37 -0.13
CA ALA A 165 17.43 4.20 0.94
C ALA A 165 16.37 5.15 1.52
N GLY A 166 15.58 5.81 0.66
CA GLY A 166 14.47 6.68 1.07
C GLY A 166 13.39 5.96 1.90
N PHE A 167 13.03 4.73 1.54
CA PHE A 167 12.10 3.89 2.30
C PHE A 167 12.61 3.63 3.71
N THR A 168 13.90 3.31 3.85
CA THR A 168 14.54 3.04 5.15
C THR A 168 14.52 4.29 6.04
N VAL A 169 14.86 5.46 5.48
CA VAL A 169 14.80 6.75 6.18
C VAL A 169 13.35 7.09 6.57
N SER A 170 12.40 6.91 5.66
CA SER A 170 10.97 7.16 5.90
C SER A 170 10.41 6.27 7.01
N MET A 171 10.73 4.97 7.02
CA MET A 171 10.33 4.06 8.08
C MET A 171 10.95 4.45 9.42
N SER A 172 12.20 4.88 9.42
CA SER A 172 12.91 5.32 10.64
C SER A 172 12.27 6.60 11.22
N LEU A 173 11.95 7.58 10.37
CA LEU A 173 11.25 8.80 10.77
C LEU A 173 9.84 8.50 11.28
N LEU A 174 9.11 7.62 10.58
CA LEU A 174 7.77 7.20 11.00
C LEU A 174 7.83 6.55 12.40
N GLU A 175 8.81 5.69 12.65
CA GLU A 175 9.01 5.06 13.95
C GLU A 175 9.37 6.07 15.05
N ILE A 176 10.24 7.04 14.77
CA ILE A 176 10.59 8.13 15.71
C ILE A 176 9.34 8.94 16.07
N CYS A 177 8.55 9.34 15.07
CA CYS A 177 7.30 10.09 15.28
C CYS A 177 6.31 9.30 16.14
N LEU A 178 6.17 8.00 15.87
CA LEU A 178 5.24 7.12 16.60
C LEU A 178 5.70 6.87 18.06
N ARG A 179 7.01 6.69 18.30
CA ARG A 179 7.58 6.55 19.65
C ARG A 179 7.50 7.85 20.46
N GLY A 180 7.68 9.01 19.81
CA GLY A 180 7.57 10.33 20.45
C GLY A 180 6.18 10.65 20.98
N SER A 181 5.12 10.24 20.26
CA SER A 181 3.73 10.39 20.72
C SER A 181 3.38 9.51 21.93
N ALA A 182 3.98 8.32 22.04
CA ALA A 182 3.74 7.43 23.18
C ALA A 182 4.35 7.96 24.50
N LYS A 183 5.49 8.67 24.44
CA LYS A 183 6.12 9.27 25.63
C LYS A 183 5.39 10.51 26.18
N LYS A 184 4.59 11.20 25.36
CA LYS A 184 3.82 12.39 25.78
C LYS A 184 2.47 12.06 26.45
N SER A 185 2.06 10.79 26.42
CA SER A 185 0.77 10.32 26.93
C SER A 185 0.89 9.46 28.21
N ALA A 186 2.10 9.29 28.72
CA ALA A 186 2.42 8.70 30.02
C ALA A 186 2.87 9.78 30.98
#